data_AF-A0A7S2LB36-F1
#
_entry.id   AF-A0A7S2LB36-F1
#
_cell.length_a   1.000
_cell.length_b   1.000
_cell.length_c   1.000
_cell.angle_alpha   90.00
_cell.angle_beta   90.00
_cell.angle_gamma   90.00
#
_symmetry.space_group_name_H-M   'P 1'
#
loop_
_entity.id
_entity.type
_entity.pdbx_description
1 polymer ?
#
loop_
_entity_poly.entity_id
_entity_poly.type
_entity_poly.pdbx_seq_one_letter_code
_entity_poly.pdbx_strand_id
1 'polypeptide(L)'
;MYSIRRSIYTRLPNKMAEKTLESRRKGSGGGGPRRNKGGGVHSPKHLFKIETTHFTSNFHSEICRAAKYKVHAPLCTCSKVDRLRQRFQQEKEKNYNTSLAERLKDLDISDPFDNVVVLPDTKTTPAIFVCNETSSNEFRNDATLCEDKLAKEIFDGNTDKTSLDTLPFKVSCALCLLGHQKNGFVAIVADSAQELQPTICKAKAASETANHELHSDHAHFICAVQLSSFKSLLRSAKTRSKHSQIVSEILSQLKTGGVDLPPSADDASCTIQLGHHLSSLLWLEGKLKSKKRSQYIMVLGYVDGPTELMLDLPGGKRHLGESTLESLVREVKEETSLELDKQWLEERLSRRYGGALDENSEDVHALESEKENGNVYFVIPPMASTK
;
A
#
# COMPACT_ATOMS: atom_id res chain seq x y z
N MET A 1 43.83 25.56 -22.70
CA MET A 1 43.52 26.88 -22.09
C MET A 1 42.26 26.73 -21.26
N TYR A 2 42.38 26.93 -19.94
CA TYR A 2 41.42 27.46 -18.95
C TYR A 2 39.91 27.44 -19.29
N SER A 3 38.94 27.07 -18.43
CA SER A 3 38.88 27.00 -16.97
C SER A 3 37.42 26.79 -16.53
N ILE A 4 37.16 25.90 -15.54
CA ILE A 4 36.28 26.07 -14.35
C ILE A 4 34.77 26.39 -14.59
N ARG A 5 33.76 25.67 -14.03
CA ARG A 5 33.38 25.68 -12.60
C ARG A 5 32.27 24.65 -12.24
N ARG A 6 32.58 23.83 -11.22
CA ARG A 6 31.80 23.27 -10.09
C ARG A 6 30.25 23.33 -10.03
N SER A 7 29.68 22.13 -9.78
CA SER A 7 28.85 21.71 -8.63
C SER A 7 27.77 22.66 -8.10
N ILE A 8 26.51 22.20 -8.16
CA ILE A 8 25.55 22.34 -7.05
C ILE A 8 24.88 20.98 -6.83
N TYR A 9 25.30 20.29 -5.77
CA TYR A 9 24.46 19.32 -5.06
C TYR A 9 23.28 20.07 -4.45
N THR A 10 22.08 19.93 -5.00
CA THR A 10 20.86 20.31 -4.29
C THR A 10 20.44 19.16 -3.38
N ARG A 11 20.58 19.43 -2.08
CA ARG A 11 20.12 18.60 -0.97
C ARG A 11 18.64 18.23 -1.17
N LEU A 12 18.36 16.94 -1.08
CA LEU A 12 17.03 16.39 -0.79
C LEU A 12 16.49 17.05 0.50
N PRO A 13 15.28 17.63 0.51
CA PRO A 13 14.55 17.81 1.76
C PRO A 13 14.06 16.43 2.22
N ASN A 14 14.72 15.96 3.26
CA ASN A 14 14.40 14.74 3.99
C ASN A 14 13.18 15.00 4.89
N LYS A 15 12.29 14.00 5.01
CA LYS A 15 11.20 13.84 5.99
C LYS A 15 9.91 14.66 5.77
N MET A 16 8.96 14.08 5.02
CA MET A 16 7.58 14.04 5.49
C MET A 16 7.32 12.64 6.06
N ALA A 17 7.39 12.58 7.39
CA ALA A 17 7.05 11.41 8.16
C ALA A 17 5.52 11.34 8.30
N GLU A 18 4.97 10.15 8.10
CA GLU A 18 3.75 9.71 8.78
C GLU A 18 3.88 10.08 10.27
N LYS A 19 3.04 11.02 10.72
CA LYS A 19 2.84 11.30 12.13
C LYS A 19 1.44 10.88 12.50
N THR A 20 1.31 9.66 12.99
CA THR A 20 0.26 9.27 13.91
C THR A 20 0.33 10.21 15.12
N LEU A 21 -0.78 10.90 15.39
CA LEU A 21 -0.94 11.76 16.57
C LEU A 21 -0.94 10.88 17.82
N GLU A 22 0.12 10.94 18.62
CA GLU A 22 0.04 10.57 20.03
C GLU A 22 0.78 11.61 20.86
N SER A 23 0.00 12.30 21.68
CA SER A 23 0.39 13.39 22.55
C SER A 23 1.41 12.95 23.60
N ARG A 24 2.42 13.79 23.89
CA ARG A 24 2.97 13.94 25.25
C ARG A 24 3.89 15.15 25.36
N ARG A 25 3.48 16.06 26.25
CA ARG A 25 4.25 17.17 26.83
C ARG A 25 5.61 16.66 27.34
N LYS A 26 6.70 17.35 27.02
CA LYS A 26 7.97 17.23 27.73
C LYS A 26 8.36 18.58 28.31
N GLY A 27 8.27 18.64 29.64
CA GLY A 27 8.92 19.67 30.44
C GLY A 27 10.43 19.48 30.45
N SER A 28 11.11 20.61 30.40
CA SER A 28 12.55 20.79 30.54
C SER A 28 12.94 20.52 32.00
N GLY A 29 13.88 19.59 32.23
CA GLY A 29 14.34 19.28 33.59
C GLY A 29 15.76 18.75 33.61
N GLY A 30 16.68 19.59 34.11
CA GLY A 30 17.77 19.29 35.03
C GLY A 30 18.75 18.16 34.70
N GLY A 31 19.99 18.55 34.38
CA GLY A 31 21.15 17.65 34.39
C GLY A 31 21.42 17.07 35.77
N GLY A 32 21.43 15.74 35.86
CA GLY A 32 21.87 14.97 37.03
C GLY A 32 23.03 14.03 36.68
N PRO A 33 23.91 13.70 37.64
CA PRO A 33 25.17 13.01 37.38
C PRO A 33 24.99 11.54 36.95
N ARG A 34 25.87 11.10 36.05
CA ARG A 34 25.95 9.74 35.50
C ARG A 34 26.18 8.71 36.61
N ARG A 35 25.12 8.01 37.01
CA ARG A 35 25.22 6.75 37.78
C ARG A 35 25.58 5.59 36.84
N ASN A 36 26.72 4.97 37.11
CA ASN A 36 27.11 3.67 36.54
C ASN A 36 26.00 2.65 36.86
N LYS A 37 25.21 2.27 35.85
CA LYS A 37 24.26 1.17 35.94
C LYS A 37 25.05 -0.13 35.95
N GLY A 38 25.07 -0.79 37.10
CA GLY A 38 25.55 -2.16 37.25
C GLY A 38 24.89 -3.08 36.22
N GLY A 39 25.67 -4.02 35.69
CA GLY A 39 25.25 -5.01 34.72
C GLY A 39 24.09 -5.82 35.27
N GLY A 40 22.87 -5.45 34.87
CA GLY A 40 21.70 -6.26 35.10
C GLY A 40 21.89 -7.57 34.35
N VAL A 41 21.98 -8.67 35.10
CA VAL A 41 21.94 -10.03 34.57
C VAL A 41 20.65 -10.14 33.77
N HIS A 42 20.75 -10.05 32.44
CA HIS A 42 19.61 -10.22 31.56
C HIS A 42 19.17 -11.68 31.67
N SER A 43 18.03 -11.91 32.32
CA SER A 43 17.39 -13.22 32.34
C SER A 43 17.36 -13.80 30.92
N PRO A 44 17.70 -15.09 30.74
CA PRO A 44 17.76 -15.72 29.44
C PRO A 44 16.43 -15.48 28.71
N LYS A 45 16.51 -14.80 27.56
CA LYS A 45 15.33 -14.55 26.73
C LYS A 45 14.89 -15.90 26.18
N HIS A 46 13.76 -16.41 26.65
CA HIS A 46 13.16 -17.64 26.12
C HIS A 46 13.08 -17.58 24.59
N LEU A 47 13.45 -18.69 23.95
CA LEU A 47 13.31 -18.88 22.51
C LEU A 47 11.82 -18.81 22.14
N PHE A 48 11.51 -18.18 21.01
CA PHE A 48 10.15 -18.10 20.49
C PHE A 48 9.68 -19.48 20.00
N LYS A 49 8.37 -19.75 20.06
CA LYS A 49 7.78 -20.96 19.45
C LYS A 49 7.72 -20.83 17.93
N ILE A 50 7.78 -21.95 17.22
CA ILE A 50 7.64 -22.03 15.77
C ILE A 50 6.42 -22.91 15.53
N GLU A 51 5.44 -22.39 14.81
CA GLU A 51 4.25 -23.11 14.38
C GLU A 51 4.21 -23.16 12.86
N THR A 52 3.77 -24.28 12.28
CA THR A 52 3.71 -24.49 10.83
C THR A 52 2.31 -24.86 10.33
N THR A 53 1.36 -25.05 11.24
CA THR A 53 0.00 -25.51 10.93
C THR A 53 -1.01 -24.80 11.80
N HIS A 54 -2.26 -24.75 11.34
CA HIS A 54 -3.41 -24.27 12.11
C HIS A 54 -3.23 -22.84 12.64
N PHE A 55 -3.07 -21.88 11.72
CA PHE A 55 -2.83 -20.48 12.06
C PHE A 55 -3.87 -19.94 13.05
N THR A 56 -5.16 -20.13 12.78
CA THR A 56 -6.24 -19.51 13.56
C THR A 56 -6.44 -20.18 14.93
N SER A 57 -6.53 -21.52 14.97
CA SER A 57 -6.84 -22.24 16.21
C SER A 57 -5.65 -22.33 17.16
N ASN A 58 -4.43 -22.61 16.68
CA ASN A 58 -3.26 -22.75 17.53
C ASN A 58 -2.46 -21.44 17.63
N PHE A 59 -1.89 -20.98 16.50
CA PHE A 59 -0.97 -19.85 16.52
C PHE A 59 -1.60 -18.54 17.01
N HIS A 60 -2.77 -18.16 16.47
CA HIS A 60 -3.50 -16.98 16.91
C HIS A 60 -4.16 -17.18 18.27
N SER A 61 -5.05 -18.18 18.42
CA SER A 61 -5.93 -18.25 19.58
C SER A 61 -5.24 -18.73 20.87
N GLU A 62 -4.25 -19.63 20.78
CA GLU A 62 -3.60 -20.20 21.96
C GLU A 62 -2.29 -19.49 22.33
N ILE A 63 -1.51 -19.06 21.33
CA ILE A 63 -0.13 -18.60 21.57
C ILE A 63 0.01 -17.08 21.50
N CYS A 64 -0.40 -16.45 20.39
CA CYS A 64 -0.07 -15.04 20.12
C CYS A 64 -1.15 -14.05 20.55
N ARG A 65 -2.42 -14.32 20.19
CA ARG A 65 -3.59 -13.43 20.38
C ARG A 65 -3.34 -11.99 19.93
N ALA A 66 -2.54 -11.79 18.89
CA ALA A 66 -2.23 -10.46 18.40
C ALA A 66 -3.37 -9.94 17.52
N ALA A 67 -3.70 -8.66 17.65
CA ALA A 67 -4.72 -8.02 16.81
C ALA A 67 -4.23 -7.82 15.36
N LYS A 68 -2.91 -7.80 15.15
CA LYS A 68 -2.29 -7.54 13.84
C LYS A 68 -1.11 -8.47 13.61
N TYR A 69 -0.96 -8.92 12.39
CA TYR A 69 0.13 -9.77 11.91
C TYR A 69 0.77 -9.16 10.66
N LYS A 70 2.06 -9.43 10.49
CA LYS A 70 2.85 -9.03 9.32
C LYS A 70 3.48 -10.23 8.66
N VAL A 71 3.25 -10.37 7.35
CA VAL A 71 3.82 -11.43 6.51
C VAL A 71 5.12 -10.94 5.89
N HIS A 72 6.15 -11.76 5.93
CA HIS A 72 7.50 -11.43 5.46
C HIS A 72 8.01 -12.48 4.47
N ALA A 73 8.62 -12.01 3.38
CA ALA A 73 9.32 -12.88 2.43
C ALA A 73 10.47 -13.68 3.07
N PRO A 74 10.78 -14.85 2.48
CA PRO A 74 11.97 -15.63 2.79
C PRO A 74 13.24 -14.79 2.89
N LEU A 75 14.04 -15.08 3.90
CA LEU A 75 15.37 -14.51 4.13
C LEU A 75 15.44 -12.98 4.19
N CYS A 76 14.31 -12.26 4.31
CA CYS A 76 14.31 -10.80 4.27
C CYS A 76 15.13 -10.15 5.39
N THR A 77 15.59 -8.92 5.16
CA THR A 77 16.45 -8.15 6.07
C THR A 77 15.68 -7.17 6.97
N CYS A 78 14.35 -7.33 7.06
CA CYS A 78 13.55 -6.51 7.96
C CYS A 78 14.07 -6.63 9.39
N SER A 79 14.29 -5.51 10.09
CA SER A 79 15.01 -5.50 11.39
C SER A 79 14.42 -6.46 12.42
N LYS A 80 13.10 -6.66 12.42
CA LYS A 80 12.44 -7.62 13.32
C LYS A 80 12.77 -9.06 12.96
N VAL A 81 12.71 -9.42 11.68
CA VAL A 81 13.06 -10.75 11.16
C VAL A 81 14.53 -11.04 11.39
N ASP A 82 15.42 -10.11 11.05
CA ASP A 82 16.87 -10.26 11.23
C ASP A 82 17.25 -10.49 12.70
N ARG A 83 16.65 -9.75 13.64
CA ARG A 83 16.85 -9.99 15.09
C ARG A 83 16.35 -11.36 15.55
N LEU A 84 15.25 -11.85 14.99
CA LEU A 84 14.71 -13.17 15.33
C LEU A 84 15.61 -14.28 14.76
N ARG A 85 16.10 -14.11 13.52
CA ARG A 85 17.06 -14.99 12.87
C ARG A 85 18.37 -15.09 13.66
N GLN A 86 18.94 -13.95 14.06
CA GLN A 86 20.15 -13.92 14.91
C GLN A 86 19.94 -14.64 16.24
N ARG A 87 18.79 -14.46 16.89
CA ARG A 87 18.46 -15.21 18.13
C ARG A 87 18.35 -16.70 17.88
N PHE A 88 17.71 -17.10 16.79
CA PHE A 88 17.58 -18.50 16.40
C PHE A 88 18.96 -19.13 16.16
N GLN A 89 19.84 -18.45 15.42
CA GLN A 89 21.22 -18.90 15.17
C GLN A 89 22.04 -19.01 16.46
N GLN A 90 21.98 -18.00 17.34
CA GLN A 90 22.66 -18.03 18.63
C GLN A 90 22.20 -19.21 19.50
N GLU A 91 20.90 -19.53 19.50
CA GLU A 91 20.38 -20.66 20.26
C GLU A 91 20.73 -22.00 19.60
N LYS A 92 20.80 -22.06 18.26
CA LYS A 92 21.30 -23.24 17.51
C LYS A 92 22.77 -23.53 17.83
N GLU A 93 23.59 -22.48 17.98
CA GLU A 93 25.01 -22.61 18.35
C GLU A 93 25.21 -23.00 19.82
N LYS A 94 24.42 -22.43 20.74
CA LYS A 94 24.49 -22.73 22.18
C LYS A 94 23.95 -24.13 22.51
N ASN A 95 22.87 -24.55 21.84
CA ASN A 95 22.18 -25.81 22.12
C ASN A 95 22.61 -26.94 21.18
N TYR A 96 23.91 -27.20 21.06
CA TYR A 96 24.42 -28.45 20.46
C TYR A 96 23.89 -29.74 21.15
N ASN A 97 23.15 -29.59 22.26
CA ASN A 97 22.46 -30.66 22.97
C ASN A 97 20.91 -30.51 22.89
N THR A 98 20.34 -31.24 21.92
CA THR A 98 19.05 -31.95 21.98
C THR A 98 17.74 -31.15 21.79
N SER A 99 17.41 -30.15 22.62
CA SER A 99 16.01 -29.66 22.70
C SER A 99 15.47 -28.89 21.47
N LEU A 100 16.27 -28.01 20.85
CA LEU A 100 15.81 -27.26 19.65
C LEU A 100 15.82 -28.14 18.41
N ALA A 101 16.85 -28.99 18.27
CA ALA A 101 16.95 -29.91 17.15
C ALA A 101 15.80 -30.93 17.16
N GLU A 102 15.40 -31.45 18.32
CA GLU A 102 14.22 -32.33 18.44
C GLU A 102 12.94 -31.64 18.00
N ARG A 103 12.70 -30.39 18.43
CA ARG A 103 11.51 -29.64 18.01
C ARG A 103 11.47 -29.31 16.52
N LEU A 104 12.64 -29.16 15.88
CA LEU A 104 12.73 -28.90 14.44
C LEU A 104 12.69 -30.18 13.60
N LYS A 105 13.11 -31.34 14.16
CA LYS A 105 13.05 -32.63 13.47
C LYS A 105 11.63 -32.96 13.04
N ASP A 106 10.65 -32.66 13.89
CA ASP A 106 9.24 -32.92 13.61
C ASP A 106 8.68 -32.02 12.49
N LEU A 107 9.38 -30.92 12.17
CA LEU A 107 8.93 -29.94 11.18
C LEU A 107 9.62 -30.08 9.82
N ASP A 108 10.68 -30.90 9.72
CA ASP A 108 11.54 -31.03 8.52
C ASP A 108 12.07 -29.68 7.97
N ILE A 109 12.32 -28.71 8.86
CA ILE A 109 12.77 -27.35 8.49
C ILE A 109 14.17 -27.09 9.05
N SER A 110 15.12 -26.85 8.14
CA SER A 110 16.52 -26.54 8.51
C SER A 110 16.73 -25.09 8.97
N ASP A 111 16.02 -24.15 8.35
CA ASP A 111 15.93 -22.73 8.71
C ASP A 111 14.48 -22.21 8.52
N PRO A 112 13.75 -21.87 9.59
CA PRO A 112 12.39 -21.35 9.47
C PRO A 112 12.31 -20.02 8.72
N PHE A 113 13.42 -19.26 8.66
CA PHE A 113 13.46 -17.99 7.96
C PHE A 113 13.76 -18.13 6.46
N ASP A 114 14.03 -19.34 5.97
CA ASP A 114 14.06 -19.62 4.53
C ASP A 114 12.66 -19.70 3.93
N ASN A 115 11.60 -19.72 4.73
CA ASN A 115 10.22 -19.76 4.27
C ASN A 115 9.51 -18.40 4.44
N VAL A 116 8.30 -18.25 3.88
CA VAL A 116 7.41 -17.12 4.20
C VAL A 116 7.02 -17.21 5.67
N VAL A 117 7.20 -16.11 6.41
CA VAL A 117 6.93 -16.08 7.87
C VAL A 117 5.89 -15.03 8.24
N VAL A 118 5.02 -15.37 9.17
CA VAL A 118 4.04 -14.46 9.76
C VAL A 118 4.45 -14.13 11.19
N LEU A 119 4.60 -12.83 11.47
CA LEU A 119 4.99 -12.30 12.76
C LEU A 119 3.86 -11.49 13.40
N PRO A 120 3.56 -11.67 14.70
CA PRO A 120 2.63 -10.77 15.39
C PRO A 120 3.22 -9.36 15.44
N ASP A 121 2.43 -8.32 15.16
CA ASP A 121 2.87 -6.91 15.18
C ASP A 121 2.87 -6.33 16.61
N THR A 122 3.53 -7.06 17.51
CA THR A 122 3.67 -6.74 18.94
C THR A 122 5.13 -6.44 19.30
N LYS A 123 5.36 -5.83 20.47
CA LYS A 123 6.70 -5.53 21.00
C LYS A 123 7.52 -6.80 21.29
N THR A 124 6.85 -7.84 21.77
CA THR A 124 7.41 -9.17 21.97
C THR A 124 7.01 -10.08 20.81
N THR A 125 7.76 -11.16 20.57
CA THR A 125 7.43 -12.16 19.56
C THR A 125 7.49 -13.52 20.25
N PRO A 126 6.38 -13.95 20.89
CA PRO A 126 6.36 -15.21 21.63
C PRO A 126 6.42 -16.42 20.68
N ALA A 127 5.94 -16.26 19.45
CA ALA A 127 6.00 -17.27 18.41
C ALA A 127 6.10 -16.63 17.01
N ILE A 128 6.51 -17.46 16.05
CA ILE A 128 6.43 -17.19 14.61
C ILE A 128 5.60 -18.30 13.95
N PHE A 129 4.87 -17.94 12.90
CA PHE A 129 4.23 -18.92 12.03
C PHE A 129 5.02 -19.01 10.73
N VAL A 130 5.30 -20.23 10.29
CA VAL A 130 6.12 -20.53 9.12
C VAL A 130 5.24 -21.27 8.12
N CYS A 131 5.05 -20.70 6.94
CA CYS A 131 4.34 -21.41 5.87
C CYS A 131 5.31 -22.40 5.24
N ASN A 132 5.10 -23.70 5.44
CA ASN A 132 5.97 -24.72 4.84
C ASN A 132 5.93 -24.66 3.31
N GLU A 133 6.91 -25.23 2.61
CA GLU A 133 6.92 -25.27 1.13
C GLU A 133 6.80 -23.87 0.49
N THR A 134 7.36 -22.85 1.16
CA THR A 134 7.48 -21.49 0.63
C THR A 134 8.91 -20.98 0.78
N SER A 135 9.87 -21.88 0.58
CA SER A 135 11.30 -21.63 0.66
C SER A 135 11.72 -20.45 -0.22
N SER A 136 12.93 -19.90 -0.01
CA SER A 136 13.42 -18.81 -0.86
C SER A 136 13.52 -19.23 -2.33
N ASN A 137 13.65 -20.51 -2.64
CA ASN A 137 13.66 -21.00 -4.02
C ASN A 137 12.24 -21.06 -4.59
N GLU A 138 11.28 -21.62 -3.86
CA GLU A 138 9.87 -21.66 -4.26
C GLU A 138 9.32 -20.25 -4.45
N PHE A 139 9.59 -19.33 -3.52
CA PHE A 139 9.15 -17.94 -3.59
C PHE A 139 9.75 -17.17 -4.76
N ARG A 140 10.99 -17.49 -5.18
CA ARG A 140 11.61 -16.88 -6.36
C ARG A 140 11.02 -17.42 -7.66
N ASN A 141 10.58 -18.68 -7.66
CA ASN A 141 9.94 -19.30 -8.82
C ASN A 141 8.53 -18.75 -9.00
N ASP A 142 7.74 -18.68 -7.91
CA ASP A 142 6.38 -18.16 -7.91
C ASP A 142 5.99 -17.62 -6.52
N ALA A 143 6.15 -16.31 -6.34
CA ALA A 143 5.80 -15.63 -5.11
C ALA A 143 4.29 -15.64 -4.84
N THR A 144 3.47 -15.49 -5.88
CA THR A 144 2.00 -15.45 -5.77
C THR A 144 1.48 -16.80 -5.29
N LEU A 145 1.99 -17.91 -5.83
CA LEU A 145 1.62 -19.25 -5.36
C LEU A 145 1.96 -19.48 -3.88
N CYS A 146 3.12 -19.02 -3.43
CA CYS A 146 3.52 -19.10 -2.02
C CYS A 146 2.59 -18.27 -1.11
N GLU A 147 2.20 -17.09 -1.57
CA GLU A 147 1.27 -16.24 -0.84
C GLU A 147 -0.15 -16.81 -0.81
N ASP A 148 -0.63 -17.39 -1.92
CA ASP A 148 -1.91 -18.08 -2.01
C ASP A 148 -1.96 -19.28 -1.05
N LYS A 149 -0.87 -20.04 -0.97
CA LYS A 149 -0.74 -21.13 0.00
C LYS A 149 -0.87 -20.62 1.43
N LEU A 150 -0.16 -19.55 1.77
CA LEU A 150 -0.26 -18.96 3.10
C LEU A 150 -1.67 -18.38 3.35
N ALA A 151 -2.28 -17.74 2.35
CA ALA A 151 -3.64 -17.22 2.47
C ALA A 151 -4.62 -18.33 2.81
N LYS A 152 -4.53 -19.48 2.13
CA LYS A 152 -5.29 -20.70 2.47
C LYS A 152 -5.00 -21.15 3.90
N GLU A 153 -3.74 -21.24 4.33
CA GLU A 153 -3.43 -21.65 5.71
C GLU A 153 -3.95 -20.70 6.80
N ILE A 154 -4.06 -19.40 6.51
CA ILE A 154 -4.58 -18.39 7.44
C ILE A 154 -6.12 -18.37 7.43
N PHE A 155 -6.72 -18.49 6.25
CA PHE A 155 -8.14 -18.19 6.03
C PHE A 155 -9.01 -19.43 5.72
N ASP A 156 -8.42 -20.61 5.50
CA ASP A 156 -9.16 -21.84 5.23
C ASP A 156 -10.11 -22.17 6.40
N GLY A 157 -11.38 -22.32 6.06
CA GLY A 157 -12.53 -22.38 6.98
C GLY A 157 -13.53 -21.25 6.78
N ASN A 158 -13.10 -20.12 6.20
CA ASN A 158 -13.94 -18.97 5.81
C ASN A 158 -13.75 -18.69 4.31
N THR A 159 -14.26 -19.57 3.44
CA THR A 159 -14.16 -19.40 1.97
C THR A 159 -15.00 -18.25 1.42
N ASP A 160 -15.94 -17.71 2.20
CA ASP A 160 -16.67 -16.52 1.82
C ASP A 160 -15.81 -15.29 2.09
N LYS A 161 -15.33 -14.65 1.01
CA LYS A 161 -14.50 -13.42 1.05
C LYS A 161 -15.16 -12.29 1.86
N THR A 162 -16.48 -12.28 2.00
CA THR A 162 -17.25 -11.35 2.85
C THR A 162 -17.00 -11.53 4.35
N SER A 163 -16.37 -12.63 4.78
CA SER A 163 -16.05 -12.92 6.18
C SER A 163 -14.67 -12.41 6.63
N LEU A 164 -13.80 -11.94 5.73
CA LEU A 164 -12.45 -11.46 6.12
C LEU A 164 -12.51 -10.30 7.12
N ASP A 165 -13.52 -9.42 7.02
CA ASP A 165 -13.72 -8.31 7.96
C ASP A 165 -14.22 -8.76 9.34
N THR A 166 -14.71 -9.99 9.46
CA THR A 166 -15.19 -10.56 10.73
C THR A 166 -14.10 -11.23 11.55
N LEU A 167 -12.88 -11.36 11.00
CA LEU A 167 -11.78 -11.99 11.71
C LEU A 167 -11.33 -11.14 12.91
N PRO A 168 -10.97 -11.76 14.05
CA PRO A 168 -10.54 -11.02 15.25
C PRO A 168 -9.12 -10.43 15.11
N PHE A 169 -8.50 -10.55 13.94
CA PHE A 169 -7.16 -10.07 13.63
C PHE A 169 -7.05 -9.57 12.20
N LYS A 170 -6.06 -8.69 11.95
CA LYS A 170 -5.70 -8.23 10.61
C LYS A 170 -4.35 -8.80 10.18
N VAL A 171 -4.25 -9.26 8.94
CA VAL A 171 -2.99 -9.69 8.33
C VAL A 171 -2.57 -8.66 7.29
N SER A 172 -1.30 -8.27 7.29
CA SER A 172 -0.76 -7.30 6.33
C SER A 172 0.57 -7.77 5.76
N CYS A 173 0.82 -7.49 4.49
CA CYS A 173 2.07 -7.82 3.83
C CYS A 173 3.15 -6.78 4.18
N ALA A 174 4.32 -7.22 4.60
CA ALA A 174 5.47 -6.33 4.77
C ALA A 174 6.04 -5.93 3.41
N LEU A 175 6.73 -4.79 3.35
CA LEU A 175 7.36 -4.30 2.10
C LEU A 175 8.30 -5.31 1.46
N CYS A 176 8.95 -6.17 2.25
CA CYS A 176 9.83 -7.22 1.72
C CYS A 176 9.06 -8.34 1.00
N LEU A 177 7.80 -8.59 1.35
CA LEU A 177 6.93 -9.54 0.66
C LEU A 177 6.36 -8.92 -0.61
N LEU A 178 5.88 -7.68 -0.52
CA LEU A 178 5.31 -6.96 -1.66
C LEU A 178 6.30 -6.79 -2.82
N GLY A 179 7.61 -6.86 -2.55
CA GLY A 179 8.65 -7.02 -3.57
C GLY A 179 8.46 -6.09 -4.79
N HIS A 180 8.22 -6.72 -5.95
CA HIS A 180 7.97 -6.10 -7.25
C HIS A 180 6.48 -5.79 -7.52
N GLN A 181 5.55 -6.41 -6.81
CA GLN A 181 4.10 -6.22 -6.92
C GLN A 181 3.61 -5.29 -5.81
N LYS A 182 4.06 -4.04 -5.84
CA LYS A 182 3.56 -3.02 -4.92
C LYS A 182 2.14 -2.60 -5.33
N ASN A 183 1.46 -1.93 -4.40
CA ASN A 183 0.17 -1.29 -4.60
C ASN A 183 0.01 -0.71 -6.00
N GLY A 184 -1.12 -1.01 -6.63
CA GLY A 184 -1.52 -0.41 -7.89
C GLY A 184 -2.57 0.68 -7.67
N PHE A 185 -2.67 1.59 -8.62
CA PHE A 185 -3.79 2.53 -8.71
C PHE A 185 -4.17 2.72 -10.19
N VAL A 186 -5.42 3.12 -10.43
CA VAL A 186 -5.93 3.42 -11.78
C VAL A 186 -6.09 4.91 -11.95
N ALA A 187 -5.66 5.42 -13.10
CA ALA A 187 -5.96 6.77 -13.55
C ALA A 187 -6.78 6.70 -14.84
N ILE A 188 -8.07 7.04 -14.77
CA ILE A 188 -8.90 7.19 -15.98
C ILE A 188 -8.79 8.63 -16.44
N VAL A 189 -8.27 8.88 -17.64
CA VAL A 189 -8.04 10.23 -18.13
C VAL A 189 -8.63 10.41 -19.53
N ALA A 190 -8.86 11.65 -19.93
CA ALA A 190 -9.35 11.97 -21.26
C ALA A 190 -8.86 13.36 -21.69
N ASP A 191 -9.07 13.71 -22.96
CA ASP A 191 -8.72 15.03 -23.47
C ASP A 191 -9.78 16.10 -23.08
N SER A 192 -10.96 15.66 -22.64
CA SER A 192 -12.04 16.54 -22.15
C SER A 192 -12.76 15.98 -20.92
N ALA A 193 -13.39 16.85 -20.12
CA ALA A 193 -14.24 16.41 -19.01
C ALA A 193 -15.46 15.63 -19.50
N GLN A 194 -15.96 15.96 -20.71
CA GLN A 194 -17.12 15.36 -21.35
C GLN A 194 -16.89 13.89 -21.69
N GLU A 195 -15.69 13.54 -22.16
CA GLU A 195 -15.27 12.16 -22.43
C GLU A 195 -15.29 11.27 -21.19
N LEU A 196 -15.06 11.83 -20.00
CA LEU A 196 -15.13 11.09 -18.72
C LEU A 196 -16.55 10.95 -18.17
N GLN A 197 -17.52 11.74 -18.65
CA GLN A 197 -18.87 11.75 -18.08
C GLN A 197 -19.58 10.39 -18.18
N PRO A 198 -19.52 9.63 -19.29
CA PRO A 198 -20.14 8.30 -19.35
C PRO A 198 -19.66 7.36 -18.25
N THR A 199 -18.35 7.32 -18.00
CA THR A 199 -17.74 6.50 -16.93
C THR A 199 -18.18 6.99 -15.55
N ILE A 200 -18.16 8.31 -15.31
CA ILE A 200 -18.61 8.90 -14.03
C ILE A 200 -20.10 8.64 -13.78
N CYS A 201 -20.95 8.78 -14.80
CA CYS A 201 -22.39 8.49 -14.69
C CYS A 201 -22.65 7.01 -14.41
N LYS A 202 -21.89 6.10 -15.05
CA LYS A 202 -21.96 4.65 -14.78
C LYS A 202 -21.59 4.34 -13.33
N ALA A 203 -20.53 4.94 -12.80
CA ALA A 203 -20.11 4.81 -11.40
C ALA A 203 -21.21 5.28 -10.43
N LYS A 204 -21.76 6.47 -10.67
CA LYS A 204 -22.83 7.05 -9.85
C LYS A 204 -24.08 6.16 -9.86
N ALA A 205 -24.56 5.76 -11.03
CA ALA A 205 -25.70 4.86 -11.16
C ALA A 205 -25.49 3.52 -10.44
N ALA A 206 -24.29 2.93 -10.55
CA ALA A 206 -23.95 1.70 -9.83
C ALA A 206 -24.02 1.91 -8.30
N SER A 207 -23.48 3.02 -7.79
CA SER A 207 -23.52 3.34 -6.36
C SER A 207 -24.95 3.53 -5.83
N GLU A 208 -25.83 4.17 -6.61
CA GLU A 208 -27.25 4.37 -6.27
C GLU A 208 -28.02 3.04 -6.19
N THR A 209 -27.69 2.07 -7.06
CA THR A 209 -28.32 0.73 -7.03
C THR A 209 -27.87 -0.16 -5.88
N ALA A 210 -26.74 0.17 -5.23
CA ALA A 210 -26.15 -0.66 -4.17
C ALA A 210 -26.92 -0.62 -2.83
N ASN A 211 -28.07 0.10 -2.73
CA ASN A 211 -28.98 0.09 -1.59
C ASN A 211 -28.32 0.21 -0.20
N HIS A 212 -27.29 1.07 -0.08
CA HIS A 212 -26.48 1.29 1.13
C HIS A 212 -25.44 0.21 1.50
N GLU A 213 -25.22 -0.80 0.67
CA GLU A 213 -24.13 -1.77 0.82
C GLU A 213 -22.83 -1.29 0.17
N LEU A 214 -22.49 -0.01 0.34
CA LEU A 214 -21.23 0.53 -0.15
C LEU A 214 -20.09 0.14 0.79
N HIS A 215 -18.92 -0.13 0.21
CA HIS A 215 -17.70 -0.38 0.99
C HIS A 215 -17.37 0.85 1.85
N SER A 216 -16.74 0.65 3.02
CA SER A 216 -16.41 1.76 3.94
C SER A 216 -15.51 2.82 3.31
N ASP A 217 -14.72 2.41 2.31
CA ASP A 217 -13.76 3.26 1.62
C ASP A 217 -14.33 3.83 0.30
N HIS A 218 -15.63 3.62 0.03
CA HIS A 218 -16.31 4.18 -1.13
C HIS A 218 -16.22 5.71 -1.13
N ALA A 219 -15.85 6.29 -2.28
CA ALA A 219 -15.73 7.73 -2.42
C ALA A 219 -17.09 8.43 -2.20
N HIS A 220 -17.06 9.62 -1.60
CA HIS A 220 -18.27 10.44 -1.43
C HIS A 220 -18.77 10.99 -2.77
N PHE A 221 -17.84 11.27 -3.69
CA PHE A 221 -18.14 11.66 -5.06
C PHE A 221 -17.01 11.28 -6.00
N ILE A 222 -17.34 11.23 -7.29
CA ILE A 222 -16.38 11.05 -8.38
C ILE A 222 -16.58 12.19 -9.37
N CYS A 223 -15.49 12.79 -9.83
CA CYS A 223 -15.54 13.95 -10.74
C CYS A 223 -14.34 13.97 -11.69
N ALA A 224 -14.50 14.63 -12.84
CA ALA A 224 -13.41 14.96 -13.74
C ALA A 224 -12.76 16.30 -13.31
N VAL A 225 -11.43 16.35 -13.24
CA VAL A 225 -10.67 17.57 -12.93
C VAL A 225 -9.48 17.67 -13.88
N GLN A 226 -9.14 18.90 -14.30
CA GLN A 226 -7.96 19.15 -15.12
C GLN A 226 -6.68 18.79 -14.37
N LEU A 227 -5.84 17.98 -15.01
CA LEU A 227 -4.57 17.51 -14.47
C LEU A 227 -3.58 18.67 -14.23
N SER A 228 -3.69 19.76 -15.01
CA SER A 228 -2.92 20.99 -14.82
C SER A 228 -3.22 21.70 -13.50
N SER A 229 -4.45 21.65 -13.02
CA SER A 229 -4.85 22.25 -11.74
C SER A 229 -4.18 21.51 -10.58
N PHE A 230 -4.13 20.17 -10.63
CA PHE A 230 -3.38 19.37 -9.64
C PHE A 230 -1.87 19.57 -9.71
N LYS A 231 -1.28 19.62 -10.92
CA LYS A 231 0.14 19.95 -11.10
C LYS A 231 0.46 21.33 -10.51
N SER A 232 -0.45 22.29 -10.64
CA SER A 232 -0.32 23.61 -10.06
C SER A 232 -0.44 23.57 -8.54
N LEU A 233 -1.41 22.83 -8.01
CA LEU A 233 -1.63 22.67 -6.57
C LEU A 233 -0.41 22.03 -5.90
N LEU A 234 0.11 20.93 -6.44
CA LEU A 234 1.31 20.25 -5.94
C LEU A 234 2.55 21.18 -5.91
N ARG A 235 2.64 22.12 -6.86
CA ARG A 235 3.74 23.10 -6.95
C ARG A 235 3.48 24.40 -6.16
N SER A 236 2.28 24.59 -5.64
CA SER A 236 1.79 25.90 -5.15
C SER A 236 2.38 26.36 -3.80
N ALA A 237 3.39 25.69 -3.27
CA ALA A 237 4.07 25.99 -2.00
C ALA A 237 4.73 27.39 -1.89
N LYS A 238 4.57 28.28 -2.87
CA LYS A 238 5.30 29.57 -2.95
C LYS A 238 4.51 30.77 -2.41
N THR A 239 3.19 30.84 -2.56
CA THR A 239 2.37 31.95 -2.01
C THR A 239 0.93 31.54 -1.66
N ARG A 240 0.39 32.10 -0.57
CA ARG A 240 -0.99 31.84 -0.11
C ARG A 240 -2.06 32.24 -1.13
N SER A 241 -1.87 33.36 -1.84
CA SER A 241 -2.82 33.85 -2.85
C SER A 241 -2.93 32.91 -4.05
N LYS A 242 -1.80 32.39 -4.54
CA LYS A 242 -1.78 31.44 -5.65
C LYS A 242 -2.41 30.11 -5.26
N HIS A 243 -2.12 29.63 -4.05
CA HIS A 243 -2.77 28.43 -3.52
C HIS A 243 -4.30 28.58 -3.48
N SER A 244 -4.79 29.70 -2.92
CA SER A 244 -6.23 29.98 -2.87
C SER A 244 -6.87 30.04 -4.26
N GLN A 245 -6.22 30.67 -5.24
CA GLN A 245 -6.72 30.72 -6.62
C GLN A 245 -6.85 29.32 -7.23
N ILE A 246 -5.84 28.45 -7.04
CA ILE A 246 -5.85 27.08 -7.57
C ILE A 246 -6.93 26.24 -6.88
N VAL A 247 -7.10 26.40 -5.57
CA VAL A 247 -8.19 25.72 -4.84
C VAL A 247 -9.55 26.15 -5.39
N SER A 248 -9.80 27.46 -5.54
CA SER A 248 -11.04 27.96 -6.13
C SER A 248 -11.27 27.44 -7.56
N GLU A 249 -10.22 27.31 -8.36
CA GLU A 249 -10.29 26.71 -9.69
C GLU A 249 -10.73 25.24 -9.65
N ILE A 250 -10.17 24.44 -8.74
CA ILE A 250 -10.55 23.03 -8.57
C ILE A 250 -12.00 22.93 -8.06
N LEU A 251 -12.37 23.71 -7.04
CA LEU A 251 -13.74 23.71 -6.50
C LEU A 251 -14.77 24.09 -7.58
N SER A 252 -14.44 25.06 -8.43
CA SER A 252 -15.30 25.41 -9.57
C SER A 252 -15.49 24.24 -10.53
N GLN A 253 -14.44 23.47 -10.81
CA GLN A 253 -14.52 22.28 -11.66
C GLN A 253 -15.37 21.18 -11.01
N LEU A 254 -15.22 20.94 -9.71
CA LEU A 254 -16.05 19.99 -8.97
C LEU A 254 -17.54 20.34 -9.06
N LYS A 255 -17.89 21.62 -8.85
CA LYS A 255 -19.27 22.09 -8.99
C LYS A 255 -19.81 21.93 -10.40
N THR A 256 -19.02 22.29 -11.42
CA THR A 256 -19.40 22.10 -12.83
C THR A 256 -19.58 20.61 -13.16
N GLY A 257 -18.85 19.71 -12.49
CA GLY A 257 -19.03 18.26 -12.58
C GLY A 257 -20.21 17.70 -11.78
N GLY A 258 -21.05 18.57 -11.18
CA GLY A 258 -22.23 18.17 -10.43
C GLY A 258 -21.91 17.60 -9.05
N VAL A 259 -20.85 18.07 -8.40
CA VAL A 259 -20.56 17.76 -6.99
C VAL A 259 -21.23 18.79 -6.10
N ASP A 260 -22.13 18.34 -5.23
CA ASP A 260 -22.77 19.16 -4.20
C ASP A 260 -21.81 19.35 -3.02
N LEU A 261 -20.99 20.40 -3.10
CA LEU A 261 -20.06 20.76 -2.04
C LEU A 261 -20.80 21.39 -0.84
N PRO A 262 -20.31 21.18 0.41
CA PRO A 262 -20.86 21.88 1.57
C PRO A 262 -20.83 23.39 1.36
N PRO A 263 -21.84 24.16 1.84
CA PRO A 263 -21.84 25.62 1.69
C PRO A 263 -20.59 26.31 2.24
N SER A 264 -19.98 25.72 3.28
CA SER A 264 -18.72 26.18 3.88
C SER A 264 -17.49 25.96 3.01
N ALA A 265 -17.57 25.12 1.97
CA ALA A 265 -16.48 24.92 1.02
C ALA A 265 -16.34 26.09 0.03
N ASP A 266 -17.35 26.97 -0.05
CA ASP A 266 -17.32 28.17 -0.89
C ASP A 266 -16.51 29.31 -0.29
N ASP A 267 -16.20 29.22 1.00
CA ASP A 267 -15.32 30.16 1.67
C ASP A 267 -13.85 29.91 1.28
N ALA A 268 -13.07 30.99 1.25
CA ALA A 268 -11.61 30.97 1.00
C ALA A 268 -10.80 30.13 2.02
N SER A 269 -11.48 29.45 2.96
CA SER A 269 -10.94 28.56 3.99
C SER A 269 -10.89 27.09 3.55
N CYS A 270 -11.55 26.69 2.46
CA CYS A 270 -11.50 25.30 2.00
C CYS A 270 -10.05 24.86 1.69
N THR A 271 -9.69 23.68 2.15
CA THR A 271 -8.40 23.04 1.87
C THR A 271 -8.60 21.76 1.08
N ILE A 272 -7.75 21.57 0.07
CA ILE A 272 -7.72 20.36 -0.75
C ILE A 272 -6.43 19.63 -0.44
N GLN A 273 -6.55 18.42 0.09
CA GLN A 273 -5.46 17.48 0.26
C GLN A 273 -5.40 16.55 -0.95
N LEU A 274 -4.18 16.31 -1.46
CA LEU A 274 -3.97 15.30 -2.48
C LEU A 274 -3.62 13.98 -1.81
N GLY A 275 -4.41 12.96 -2.09
CA GLY A 275 -4.17 11.61 -1.62
C GLY A 275 -2.89 11.00 -2.21
N HIS A 276 -2.57 9.79 -1.74
CA HIS A 276 -1.28 9.17 -1.99
C HIS A 276 -1.09 8.77 -3.45
N HIS A 277 -2.12 8.19 -4.07
CA HIS A 277 -2.06 7.67 -5.44
C HIS A 277 -1.99 8.82 -6.45
N LEU A 278 -2.86 9.82 -6.29
CA LEU A 278 -2.86 11.03 -7.13
C LEU A 278 -1.53 11.78 -7.03
N SER A 279 -1.01 11.98 -5.81
CA SER A 279 0.30 12.59 -5.61
C SER A 279 1.39 11.80 -6.34
N SER A 280 1.39 10.47 -6.24
CA SER A 280 2.37 9.59 -6.88
C SER A 280 2.31 9.70 -8.41
N LEU A 281 1.11 9.70 -9.00
CA LEU A 281 0.92 9.92 -10.43
C LEU A 281 1.54 11.25 -10.90
N LEU A 282 1.23 12.35 -10.21
CA LEU A 282 1.70 13.69 -10.58
C LEU A 282 3.23 13.80 -10.52
N TRP A 283 3.87 13.10 -9.59
CA TRP A 283 5.33 13.00 -9.51
C TRP A 283 5.93 12.20 -10.68
N LEU A 284 5.26 11.12 -11.11
CA LEU A 284 5.70 10.29 -12.24
C LEU A 284 5.53 11.04 -13.58
N GLU A 285 4.39 11.68 -13.78
CA GLU A 285 4.16 12.53 -14.95
C GLU A 285 5.18 13.67 -15.06
N GLY A 286 5.62 14.24 -13.94
CA GLY A 286 6.68 15.26 -13.96
C GLY A 286 7.99 14.80 -14.62
N LYS A 287 8.21 13.49 -14.71
CA LYS A 287 9.38 12.88 -15.38
C LYS A 287 9.11 12.52 -16.84
N LEU A 288 7.86 12.19 -17.17
CA LEU A 288 7.44 11.86 -18.53
C LEU A 288 7.31 13.16 -19.33
N LYS A 289 8.08 13.29 -20.42
CA LYS A 289 8.03 14.46 -21.33
C LYS A 289 6.77 14.43 -22.20
N SER A 290 5.60 14.22 -21.61
CA SER A 290 4.34 14.15 -22.35
C SER A 290 4.02 15.51 -22.98
N LYS A 291 3.48 15.47 -24.20
CA LYS A 291 3.08 16.67 -24.96
C LYS A 291 1.97 17.40 -24.21
N LYS A 292 1.98 18.74 -24.31
CA LYS A 292 1.08 19.70 -23.65
C LYS A 292 -0.39 19.60 -24.12
N ARG A 293 -1.06 18.47 -23.95
CA ARG A 293 -2.52 18.41 -24.10
C ARG A 293 -3.18 18.69 -22.74
N SER A 294 -4.28 19.42 -22.78
CA SER A 294 -5.14 19.62 -21.61
C SER A 294 -5.80 18.28 -21.31
N GLN A 295 -5.26 17.55 -20.35
CA GLN A 295 -5.82 16.26 -19.92
C GLN A 295 -6.68 16.46 -18.68
N TYR A 296 -7.81 15.77 -18.66
CA TYR A 296 -8.69 15.63 -17.50
C TYR A 296 -8.51 14.24 -16.90
N ILE A 297 -8.59 14.15 -15.59
CA ILE A 297 -8.50 12.90 -14.85
C ILE A 297 -9.75 12.72 -13.99
N MET A 298 -10.27 11.49 -13.95
CA MET A 298 -11.30 11.09 -13.00
C MET A 298 -10.67 10.94 -11.61
N VAL A 299 -11.23 11.60 -10.61
CA VAL A 299 -10.74 11.56 -9.22
C VAL A 299 -11.83 11.14 -8.25
N LEU A 300 -11.41 10.51 -7.17
CA LEU A 300 -12.21 10.22 -5.98
C LEU A 300 -12.20 11.43 -5.07
N GLY A 301 -13.36 11.76 -4.51
CA GLY A 301 -13.49 12.82 -3.54
C GLY A 301 -13.98 12.33 -2.19
N TYR A 302 -13.28 12.75 -1.13
CA TYR A 302 -13.65 12.50 0.25
C TYR A 302 -13.85 13.82 1.00
N VAL A 303 -14.93 13.90 1.78
CA VAL A 303 -15.26 15.06 2.61
C VAL A 303 -14.87 14.73 4.06
N ASP A 304 -13.67 15.14 4.46
CA ASP A 304 -13.13 14.86 5.81
C ASP A 304 -13.62 15.87 6.86
N GLY A 305 -14.22 16.97 6.41
CA GLY A 305 -14.82 17.99 7.26
C GLY A 305 -15.50 19.10 6.47
N PRO A 306 -16.08 20.11 7.14
CA PRO A 306 -16.83 21.19 6.47
C PRO A 306 -16.01 22.00 5.46
N THR A 307 -14.69 22.04 5.63
CA THR A 307 -13.75 22.81 4.80
C THR A 307 -12.56 21.96 4.35
N GLU A 308 -12.65 20.63 4.48
CA GLU A 308 -11.54 19.72 4.20
C GLU A 308 -11.97 18.68 3.18
N LEU A 309 -11.34 18.72 2.01
CA LEU A 309 -11.54 17.75 0.94
C LEU A 309 -10.24 16.99 0.70
N MET A 310 -10.35 15.68 0.51
CA MET A 310 -9.27 14.85 0.00
C MET A 310 -9.63 14.38 -1.41
N LEU A 311 -8.71 14.54 -2.35
CA LEU A 311 -8.85 14.05 -3.72
C LEU A 311 -7.79 12.99 -3.99
N ASP A 312 -8.18 11.81 -4.44
CA ASP A 312 -7.27 10.71 -4.75
C ASP A 312 -7.67 9.96 -6.03
N LEU A 313 -6.94 8.88 -6.34
CA LEU A 313 -7.24 7.91 -7.38
C LEU A 313 -7.60 6.57 -6.76
N PRO A 314 -8.44 5.77 -7.45
CA PRO A 314 -8.76 4.46 -6.95
C PRO A 314 -7.53 3.55 -6.93
N GLY A 315 -7.34 2.85 -5.82
CA GLY A 315 -6.21 1.97 -5.63
C GLY A 315 -5.95 1.67 -4.16
N GLY A 316 -5.11 0.66 -3.93
CA GLY A 316 -4.89 0.21 -2.57
C GLY A 316 -3.82 -0.85 -2.44
N LYS A 317 -3.79 -1.46 -1.26
CA LYS A 317 -2.86 -2.55 -0.95
C LYS A 317 -3.51 -3.85 -1.39
N ARG A 318 -2.76 -4.65 -2.15
CA ARG A 318 -3.19 -6.02 -2.45
C ARG A 318 -3.30 -6.84 -1.16
N HIS A 319 -4.32 -7.68 -1.11
CA HIS A 319 -4.44 -8.72 -0.09
C HIS A 319 -3.37 -9.80 -0.29
N LEU A 320 -3.18 -10.63 0.74
CA LEU A 320 -2.25 -11.76 0.64
C LEU A 320 -2.76 -12.76 -0.42
N GLY A 321 -1.88 -13.16 -1.34
CA GLY A 321 -2.23 -14.03 -2.48
C GLY A 321 -2.85 -13.29 -3.67
N GLU A 322 -3.33 -12.07 -3.45
CA GLU A 322 -3.91 -11.25 -4.52
C GLU A 322 -2.81 -10.68 -5.43
N SER A 323 -2.98 -10.79 -6.74
CA SER A 323 -2.12 -10.12 -7.73
C SER A 323 -2.38 -8.60 -7.78
N THR A 324 -1.47 -7.83 -8.38
CA THR A 324 -1.67 -6.38 -8.56
C THR A 324 -2.94 -6.07 -9.36
N LEU A 325 -3.22 -6.84 -10.42
CA LEU A 325 -4.42 -6.67 -11.24
C LEU A 325 -5.70 -7.01 -10.46
N GLU A 326 -5.73 -8.10 -9.71
CA GLU A 326 -6.91 -8.44 -8.91
C GLU A 326 -7.20 -7.38 -7.86
N SER A 327 -6.16 -6.91 -7.17
CA SER A 327 -6.28 -5.79 -6.23
C SER A 327 -6.83 -4.55 -6.93
N LEU A 328 -6.30 -4.20 -8.10
CA LEU A 328 -6.76 -3.04 -8.86
C LEU A 328 -8.26 -3.11 -9.20
N VAL A 329 -8.71 -4.26 -9.69
CA VAL A 329 -10.12 -4.48 -10.05
C VAL A 329 -11.01 -4.40 -8.82
N ARG A 330 -10.56 -5.00 -7.69
CA ARG A 330 -11.27 -4.95 -6.41
C ARG A 330 -11.37 -3.51 -5.88
N GLU A 331 -10.25 -2.79 -5.76
CA GLU A 331 -10.20 -1.44 -5.21
C GLU A 331 -11.05 -0.46 -6.04
N VAL A 332 -10.97 -0.54 -7.38
CA VAL A 332 -11.83 0.30 -8.24
C VAL A 332 -13.31 -0.02 -8.01
N LYS A 333 -13.68 -1.29 -7.88
CA LYS A 333 -15.07 -1.66 -7.59
C LYS A 333 -15.52 -1.19 -6.21
N GLU A 334 -14.69 -1.39 -5.17
CA GLU A 334 -14.99 -1.00 -3.79
C GLU A 334 -15.08 0.52 -3.62
N GLU A 335 -14.16 1.28 -4.23
CA GLU A 335 -14.06 2.73 -4.04
C GLU A 335 -14.95 3.54 -4.99
N THR A 336 -15.39 2.96 -6.11
CA THR A 336 -16.13 3.70 -7.16
C THR A 336 -17.40 3.03 -7.66
N SER A 337 -17.67 1.78 -7.26
CA SER A 337 -18.71 0.93 -7.86
C SER A 337 -18.51 0.62 -9.36
N LEU A 338 -17.39 1.02 -9.98
CA LEU A 338 -17.09 0.68 -11.37
C LEU A 338 -16.56 -0.73 -11.50
N GLU A 339 -17.09 -1.46 -12.47
CA GLU A 339 -16.54 -2.76 -12.88
C GLU A 339 -15.58 -2.56 -14.07
N LEU A 340 -14.32 -2.91 -13.85
CA LEU A 340 -13.31 -2.95 -14.90
C LEU A 340 -13.40 -4.26 -15.68
N ASP A 341 -13.15 -4.20 -16.98
CA ASP A 341 -12.98 -5.39 -17.81
C ASP A 341 -11.62 -6.05 -17.48
N LYS A 342 -11.66 -7.02 -16.55
CA LYS A 342 -10.48 -7.75 -16.09
C LYS A 342 -9.78 -8.43 -17.24
N GLN A 343 -10.51 -9.07 -18.16
CA GLN A 343 -9.92 -9.79 -19.29
C GLN A 343 -9.16 -8.83 -20.21
N TRP A 344 -9.75 -7.68 -20.52
CA TRP A 344 -9.09 -6.65 -21.33
C TRP A 344 -7.78 -6.15 -20.68
N LEU A 345 -7.76 -5.97 -19.36
CA LEU A 345 -6.56 -5.62 -18.59
C LEU A 345 -5.53 -6.76 -18.58
N GLU A 346 -5.96 -8.00 -18.36
CA GLU A 346 -5.09 -9.18 -18.36
C GLU A 346 -4.30 -9.27 -19.67
N GLU A 347 -4.96 -9.10 -20.81
CA GLU A 347 -4.33 -9.12 -22.14
C GLU A 347 -3.25 -8.04 -22.36
N ARG A 348 -3.21 -7.01 -21.50
CA ARG A 348 -2.39 -5.80 -21.67
C ARG A 348 -1.37 -5.57 -20.57
N LEU A 349 -1.38 -6.39 -19.52
CA LEU A 349 -0.45 -6.32 -18.41
C LEU A 349 0.53 -7.49 -18.43
N SER A 350 1.72 -7.27 -17.89
CA SER A 350 2.70 -8.35 -17.73
C SER A 350 2.25 -9.38 -16.69
N ARG A 351 2.71 -10.63 -16.84
CA ARG A 351 2.52 -11.70 -15.86
C ARG A 351 2.97 -11.31 -14.45
N ARG A 352 3.99 -10.46 -14.34
CA ARG A 352 4.44 -9.89 -13.07
C ARG A 352 3.31 -9.17 -12.32
N TYR A 353 2.31 -8.63 -13.00
CA TYR A 353 1.19 -7.92 -12.37
C TYR A 353 -0.13 -8.68 -12.42
N GLY A 354 -0.11 -9.96 -12.82
CA GLY A 354 -1.30 -10.79 -13.00
C GLY A 354 -1.92 -10.75 -14.40
N GLY A 355 -1.21 -10.20 -15.40
CA GLY A 355 -1.65 -10.23 -16.79
C GLY A 355 -1.07 -11.38 -17.62
N ALA A 356 -1.24 -11.30 -18.94
CA ALA A 356 -0.87 -12.33 -19.91
C ALA A 356 0.42 -12.02 -20.70
N LEU A 357 0.88 -10.76 -20.70
CA LEU A 357 2.08 -10.35 -21.44
C LEU A 357 3.36 -10.86 -20.77
N ASP A 358 4.42 -11.04 -21.58
CA ASP A 358 5.73 -11.44 -21.07
C ASP A 358 6.37 -10.35 -20.19
N GLU A 359 7.26 -10.74 -19.28
CA GLU A 359 7.85 -9.85 -18.25
C GLU A 359 8.71 -8.69 -18.77
N ASN A 360 8.98 -8.63 -20.07
CA ASN A 360 9.83 -7.61 -20.70
C ASN A 360 9.06 -6.34 -21.15
N SER A 361 7.74 -6.27 -20.93
CA SER A 361 6.96 -5.07 -21.25
C SER A 361 7.16 -3.96 -20.20
N GLU A 362 7.24 -2.69 -20.63
CA GLU A 362 7.49 -1.54 -19.74
C GLU A 362 6.47 -1.43 -18.58
N ASP A 363 6.94 -1.06 -17.37
CA ASP A 363 6.13 -1.01 -16.13
C ASP A 363 4.98 0.03 -16.13
N VAL A 364 4.93 0.96 -17.09
CA VAL A 364 3.89 1.99 -17.21
C VAL A 364 3.10 1.75 -18.49
N HIS A 365 1.84 1.36 -18.33
CA HIS A 365 0.97 1.04 -19.46
C HIS A 365 -0.12 2.11 -19.60
N ALA A 366 0.05 3.01 -20.57
CA ALA A 366 -1.10 3.75 -21.10
C ALA A 366 -1.92 2.77 -21.94
N LEU A 367 -3.15 2.48 -21.53
CA LEU A 367 -4.04 1.58 -22.26
C LEU A 367 -5.20 2.39 -22.84
N GLU A 368 -5.27 2.47 -24.16
CA GLU A 368 -6.39 3.09 -24.85
C GLU A 368 -7.52 2.05 -24.99
N SER A 369 -8.69 2.34 -24.42
CA SER A 369 -9.87 1.51 -24.64
C SER A 369 -10.48 1.87 -26.00
N GLU A 370 -10.64 0.88 -26.88
CA GLU A 370 -11.37 1.10 -28.14
C GLU A 370 -12.90 1.17 -27.94
N LYS A 371 -13.40 0.71 -26.78
CA LYS A 371 -14.86 0.55 -26.52
C LYS A 371 -15.45 1.66 -25.68
N GLU A 372 -14.65 2.36 -24.88
CA GLU A 372 -15.09 3.47 -24.04
C GLU A 372 -14.29 4.72 -24.46
N ASN A 373 -14.93 5.86 -24.70
CA ASN A 373 -14.35 7.09 -25.26
C ASN A 373 -13.33 7.80 -24.32
N GLY A 374 -12.46 7.07 -23.63
CA GLY A 374 -11.47 7.59 -22.70
C GLY A 374 -10.19 6.74 -22.69
N ASN A 375 -9.08 7.37 -22.36
CA ASN A 375 -7.79 6.71 -22.22
C ASN A 375 -7.62 6.24 -20.77
N VAL A 376 -7.46 4.94 -20.55
CA VAL A 376 -7.22 4.39 -19.21
C VAL A 376 -5.72 4.30 -18.98
N TYR A 377 -5.17 5.16 -18.15
CA TYR A 377 -3.77 5.09 -17.78
C TYR A 377 -3.61 4.18 -16.56
N PHE A 378 -2.91 3.09 -16.77
CA PHE A 378 -2.49 2.21 -15.70
C PHE A 378 -1.07 2.59 -15.27
N VAL A 379 -0.95 3.06 -14.04
CA VAL A 379 0.36 3.47 -13.51
C VAL A 379 0.70 2.62 -12.32
N ILE A 380 1.57 1.65 -12.54
CA ILE A 380 2.31 1.03 -11.45
C ILE A 380 3.55 1.89 -11.22
N PRO A 381 3.78 2.38 -10.00
CA PRO A 381 4.98 3.14 -9.72
C PRO A 381 6.22 2.28 -10.05
N PRO A 382 7.11 2.74 -10.96
CA PRO A 382 8.29 2.00 -11.31
C PRO A 382 9.14 1.78 -10.06
N MET A 383 9.85 0.66 -10.05
CA MET A 383 10.79 0.36 -8.98
C MET A 383 11.75 1.53 -8.77
N ALA A 384 11.86 2.02 -7.54
CA ALA A 384 13.15 2.53 -7.12
C ALA A 384 14.07 1.30 -7.13
N SER A 385 14.90 1.16 -8.17
CA SER A 385 15.98 0.18 -8.13
C SER A 385 16.80 0.50 -6.90
N THR A 386 16.68 -0.29 -5.84
CA THR A 386 17.63 -0.28 -4.74
C THR A 386 18.94 -0.76 -5.32
N LYS A 387 19.78 0.19 -5.74
CA LYS A 387 21.19 -0.05 -6.01
C LYS A 387 21.92 -0.29 -4.70
#